data_AF-A0A8H4LPJ9-F1
#
_entry.id   AF-A0A8H4LPJ9-F1
#
_cell.length_a   1.000
_cell.length_b   1.000
_cell.length_c   1.000
_cell.angle_alpha   90.00
_cell.angle_beta   90.00
_cell.angle_gamma   90.00
#
_symmetry.space_group_name_H-M   'P 1'
#
loop_
_entity.id
_entity.type
_entity.pdbx_description
1 polymer ?
#
loop_
_entity_poly.entity_id
_entity_poly.type
_entity_poly.pdbx_seq_one_letter_code
_entity_poly.pdbx_strand_id
1 'polypeptide(L)'
;MSGQANHFVRFAKEKVPYAMQRFVGETERLYGVLDARLAERDYIVGPGRGRYTIADIAMLGWVDVSPMTTISLAQFPAVHAWLRRCRERPAVQRGLAVPSPARVSALKAQEGDAAAKTQELKKLVDQAKEQYGYKYTSP
;
A
#
# COMPACT_ATOMS: atom_id res chain seq x y z
N MET A 1 -1.47 9.07 2.88
CA MET A 1 -0.10 9.60 3.10
C MET A 1 0.97 8.79 2.36
N SER A 2 0.59 7.91 1.43
CA SER A 2 1.52 7.02 0.70
C SER A 2 2.53 7.77 -0.17
N GLY A 3 2.21 8.95 -0.70
CA GLY A 3 3.15 9.77 -1.47
C GLY A 3 4.35 10.23 -0.64
N GLN A 4 4.08 10.72 0.57
CA GLN A 4 5.10 11.16 1.52
C GLN A 4 5.91 9.97 2.03
N ALA A 5 5.25 8.85 2.33
CA ALA A 5 5.94 7.61 2.68
C ALA A 5 6.90 7.19 1.55
N ASN A 6 6.43 7.14 0.30
CA ASN A 6 7.28 6.83 -0.86
C ASN A 6 8.45 7.82 -1.00
N HIS A 7 8.21 9.11 -0.80
CA HIS A 7 9.25 10.13 -0.88
C HIS A 7 10.35 9.88 0.16
N PHE A 8 10.01 9.87 1.45
CA PHE A 8 11.01 9.75 2.52
C PHE A 8 11.69 8.37 2.56
N VAL A 9 10.99 7.31 2.13
CA VAL A 9 11.56 5.97 2.07
C VAL A 9 12.48 5.82 0.85
N ARG A 10 12.03 6.18 -0.36
CA ARG A 10 12.73 5.80 -1.61
C ARG A 10 13.43 6.93 -2.34
N PHE A 11 12.90 8.14 -2.30
CA PHE A 11 13.33 9.22 -3.19
C PHE A 11 14.15 10.31 -2.51
N ALA A 12 13.94 10.54 -1.21
CA ALA A 12 14.73 11.48 -0.43
C ALA A 12 16.21 11.03 -0.44
N LYS A 13 17.10 11.99 -0.77
CA LYS A 13 18.56 11.77 -0.82
C LYS A 13 19.09 11.39 0.55
N GLU A 14 18.61 12.07 1.58
CA GLU A 14 18.92 11.82 2.97
C GLU A 14 17.81 11.00 3.63
N LYS A 15 18.20 10.06 4.50
CA LYS A 15 17.26 9.30 5.31
C LYS A 15 16.93 10.09 6.56
N VAL A 16 15.64 10.40 6.73
CA VAL A 16 15.12 11.16 7.87
C VAL A 16 14.25 10.21 8.70
N PRO A 17 14.79 9.56 9.75
CA PRO A 17 14.09 8.51 10.49
C PRO A 17 12.70 8.93 10.98
N TYR A 18 12.57 10.14 11.54
CA TYR A 18 11.28 10.66 12.02
C TYR A 18 10.22 10.72 10.90
N ALA A 19 10.59 11.22 9.72
CA ALA A 19 9.66 11.34 8.60
C ALA A 19 9.29 9.96 8.03
N MET A 20 10.28 9.06 7.91
CA MET A 20 10.06 7.68 7.44
C MET A 20 9.04 6.96 8.33
N GLN A 21 9.27 6.91 9.64
CA GLN A 21 8.35 6.21 10.55
C GLN A 21 6.96 6.88 10.58
N ARG A 22 6.90 8.22 10.59
CA ARG A 22 5.63 8.96 10.65
C ARG A 22 4.74 8.66 9.44
N PHE A 23 5.28 8.77 8.22
CA PHE A 23 4.47 8.63 7.01
C PHE A 23 4.21 7.16 6.65
N VAL A 24 5.12 6.24 6.96
CA VAL A 24 4.83 4.81 6.84
C VAL A 24 3.76 4.42 7.86
N GLY A 25 3.91 4.79 9.12
CA GLY A 25 2.95 4.46 10.17
C GLY A 25 1.55 5.03 9.92
N GLU A 26 1.45 6.25 9.38
CA GLU A 26 0.16 6.81 8.97
C GLU A 26 -0.41 6.10 7.73
N THR A 27 0.43 5.63 6.82
CA THR A 27 -0.04 4.81 5.68
C THR A 27 -0.54 3.45 6.14
N GLU A 28 0.11 2.83 7.14
CA GLU A 28 -0.39 1.60 7.78
C GLU A 28 -1.75 1.83 8.43
N ARG A 29 -1.92 2.91 9.19
CA ARG A 29 -3.20 3.26 9.81
C ARG A 29 -4.31 3.45 8.75
N LEU A 30 -4.02 4.11 7.64
CA LEU A 30 -4.97 4.28 6.54
C LEU A 30 -5.36 2.96 5.86
N TYR A 31 -4.41 2.03 5.72
CA TYR A 31 -4.74 0.67 5.28
C TYR A 31 -5.57 -0.09 6.31
N GLY A 32 -5.34 0.11 7.61
CA GLY A 32 -6.21 -0.42 8.67
C GLY A 32 -7.66 0.08 8.57
N VAL A 33 -7.86 1.38 8.35
CA VAL A 33 -9.20 1.96 8.10
C VAL A 33 -9.85 1.33 6.87
N LEU A 34 -9.08 1.18 5.78
CA LEU A 34 -9.59 0.57 4.55
C LEU A 34 -9.92 -0.92 4.74
N ASP A 35 -9.11 -1.65 5.50
CA ASP A 35 -9.31 -3.06 5.82
C ASP A 35 -10.58 -3.27 6.64
N ALA A 36 -10.75 -2.49 7.72
CA ALA A 36 -11.97 -2.47 8.52
C ALA A 36 -13.21 -2.13 7.67
N ARG A 37 -13.07 -1.16 6.75
CA ARG A 37 -14.16 -0.82 5.82
C ARG A 37 -14.51 -1.98 4.88
N LEU A 38 -13.53 -2.77 4.46
CA LEU A 38 -13.71 -3.85 3.48
C LEU A 38 -13.98 -5.22 4.12
N ALA A 39 -13.89 -5.36 5.45
CA ALA A 39 -14.04 -6.63 6.16
C ALA A 39 -15.29 -7.43 5.75
N GLU A 40 -16.42 -6.75 5.53
CA GLU A 40 -17.69 -7.35 5.09
C GLU A 40 -18.16 -6.83 3.72
N ARG A 41 -17.24 -6.28 2.91
CA ARG A 41 -17.57 -5.61 1.66
C ARG A 41 -16.66 -6.04 0.51
N ASP A 42 -17.24 -6.10 -0.68
CA ASP A 42 -16.51 -6.37 -1.91
C ASP A 42 -15.88 -5.10 -2.52
N TYR A 43 -16.49 -3.93 -2.27
CA TYR A 43 -16.07 -2.62 -2.77
C TYR A 43 -16.31 -1.50 -1.74
N ILE A 44 -15.59 -0.39 -1.87
CA ILE A 44 -15.47 0.64 -0.81
C ILE A 44 -16.82 1.29 -0.48
N VAL A 45 -17.63 1.60 -1.49
CA VAL A 45 -18.91 2.34 -1.34
C VAL A 45 -20.07 1.63 -2.04
N GLY A 46 -21.30 2.12 -1.82
CA GLY A 46 -22.52 1.59 -2.43
C GLY A 46 -23.36 0.70 -1.50
N PRO A 47 -24.56 0.28 -1.93
CA PRO A 47 -25.46 -0.56 -1.14
C PRO A 47 -24.93 -2.00 -0.97
N GLY A 48 -25.45 -2.72 0.01
CA GLY A 48 -25.07 -4.11 0.30
C GLY A 48 -23.57 -4.28 0.55
N ARG A 49 -22.96 -5.27 -0.13
CA ARG A 49 -21.51 -5.52 -0.13
C ARG A 49 -20.70 -4.47 -0.92
N GLY A 50 -21.33 -3.43 -1.43
CA GLY A 50 -20.71 -2.35 -2.20
C GLY A 50 -20.78 -2.57 -3.70
N ARG A 51 -20.46 -1.52 -4.46
CA ARG A 51 -20.35 -1.52 -5.93
C ARG A 51 -19.02 -0.91 -6.32
N TYR A 52 -18.44 -1.41 -7.41
CA TYR A 52 -17.23 -0.83 -7.97
C TYR A 52 -17.52 0.59 -8.47
N THR A 53 -16.78 1.57 -7.97
CA THR A 53 -16.97 2.99 -8.28
C THR A 53 -15.64 3.72 -8.48
N ILE A 54 -15.73 5.02 -8.74
CA ILE A 54 -14.56 5.91 -8.75
C ILE A 54 -13.77 5.90 -7.44
N ALA A 55 -14.38 5.55 -6.30
CA ALA A 55 -13.66 5.41 -5.04
C ALA A 55 -12.65 4.26 -5.11
N ASP A 56 -13.05 3.12 -5.68
CA ASP A 56 -12.15 1.98 -5.88
C ASP A 56 -11.05 2.31 -6.89
N ILE A 57 -11.41 2.99 -7.99
CA ILE A 57 -10.45 3.45 -9.01
C ILE A 57 -9.39 4.36 -8.39
N ALA A 58 -9.80 5.34 -7.57
CA ALA A 58 -8.91 6.30 -6.93
C ALA A 58 -7.93 5.64 -5.94
N MET A 59 -8.36 4.59 -5.24
CA MET A 59 -7.54 3.92 -4.23
C MET A 59 -6.64 2.83 -4.82
N LEU A 60 -7.06 2.19 -5.91
CA LEU A 60 -6.40 0.99 -6.44
C LEU A 60 -4.92 1.21 -6.71
N GLY A 61 -4.58 2.29 -7.42
CA GLY A 61 -3.18 2.57 -7.76
C GLY A 61 -2.28 2.73 -6.53
N TRP A 62 -2.79 3.37 -5.47
CA TRP A 62 -2.03 3.60 -4.24
C TRP A 62 -1.80 2.33 -3.43
N VAL A 63 -2.82 1.50 -3.29
CA VAL A 63 -2.72 0.21 -2.58
C VAL A 63 -1.86 -0.76 -3.37
N ASP A 64 -2.00 -0.77 -4.70
CA ASP A 64 -1.24 -1.67 -5.55
C ASP A 64 0.27 -1.39 -5.52
N VAL A 65 0.69 -0.15 -5.32
CA VAL A 65 2.10 0.18 -5.16
C VAL A 65 2.54 0.17 -3.69
N SER A 66 1.80 -0.45 -2.77
CA SER A 66 2.18 -0.54 -1.35
C SER A 66 3.59 -1.09 -1.08
N PRO A 67 4.21 -1.96 -1.91
CA PRO A 67 5.61 -2.32 -1.69
C PRO A 67 6.56 -1.11 -1.70
N MET A 68 6.17 0.00 -2.34
CA MET A 68 6.93 1.24 -2.32
C MET A 68 7.06 1.85 -0.92
N THR A 69 6.11 1.59 -0.02
CA THR A 69 6.13 2.06 1.37
C THR A 69 6.68 1.01 2.35
N THR A 70 7.22 -0.11 1.85
CA THR A 70 7.67 -1.29 2.62
C THR A 70 6.58 -2.00 3.45
N ILE A 71 5.31 -1.66 3.24
CA ILE A 71 4.18 -2.26 3.94
C ILE A 71 3.73 -3.52 3.23
N SER A 72 3.63 -4.62 3.97
CA SER A 72 3.04 -5.87 3.47
C SER A 72 1.52 -5.83 3.58
N LEU A 73 0.81 -6.21 2.51
CA LEU A 73 -0.65 -6.36 2.57
C LEU A 73 -1.10 -7.63 3.31
N ALA A 74 -0.17 -8.51 3.72
CA ALA A 74 -0.50 -9.70 4.50
C ALA A 74 -1.17 -9.35 5.85
N GLN A 75 -0.91 -8.15 6.40
CA GLN A 75 -1.55 -7.66 7.62
C GLN A 75 -2.94 -7.01 7.38
N PHE A 76 -3.39 -6.92 6.13
CA PHE A 76 -4.66 -6.30 5.71
C PHE A 76 -5.42 -7.25 4.76
N PRO A 77 -6.02 -8.34 5.29
CA PRO A 77 -6.58 -9.40 4.45
C PRO A 77 -7.76 -8.92 3.59
N ALA A 78 -8.61 -8.02 4.07
CA ALA A 78 -9.74 -7.50 3.31
C ALA A 78 -9.28 -6.54 2.20
N VAL A 79 -8.27 -5.71 2.47
CA VAL A 79 -7.62 -4.89 1.44
C VAL A 79 -6.98 -5.77 0.37
N HIS A 80 -6.27 -6.83 0.77
CA HIS A 80 -5.64 -7.75 -0.17
C HIS A 80 -6.67 -8.44 -1.07
N ALA A 81 -7.78 -8.94 -0.50
CA ALA A 81 -8.87 -9.54 -1.25
C ALA A 81 -9.55 -8.54 -2.22
N TRP A 82 -9.80 -7.30 -1.77
CA TRP A 82 -10.34 -6.24 -2.61
C TRP A 82 -9.41 -5.87 -3.77
N LEU A 83 -8.10 -5.76 -3.52
CA LEU A 83 -7.13 -5.45 -4.56
C LEU A 83 -7.12 -6.53 -5.64
N ARG A 84 -7.13 -7.82 -5.24
CA ARG A 84 -7.23 -8.96 -6.17
C ARG A 84 -8.48 -8.86 -7.04
N ARG A 85 -9.65 -8.70 -6.42
CA ARG A 85 -10.94 -8.56 -7.12
C ARG A 85 -10.91 -7.40 -8.12
N CYS A 86 -10.34 -6.26 -7.74
CA CYS A 86 -10.24 -5.12 -8.66
C CYS A 86 -9.27 -5.39 -9.82
N ARG A 87 -8.14 -6.05 -9.56
CA ARG A 87 -7.12 -6.42 -10.57
C ARG A 87 -7.60 -7.47 -11.58
N GLU A 88 -8.58 -8.30 -11.21
CA GLU A 88 -9.21 -9.26 -12.11
C GLU A 88 -10.11 -8.61 -13.17
N ARG A 89 -10.48 -7.33 -13.02
CA ARG A 89 -11.36 -6.63 -13.97
C ARG A 89 -10.60 -6.32 -15.28
N PRO A 90 -11.12 -6.68 -16.46
CA PRO A 90 -10.45 -6.42 -17.74
C PRO A 90 -10.14 -4.93 -18.00
N ALA A 91 -11.03 -4.03 -17.57
CA ALA A 91 -10.81 -2.59 -17.72
C ALA A 91 -9.65 -2.07 -16.84
N VAL A 92 -9.49 -2.63 -15.64
CA VAL A 92 -8.39 -2.28 -14.74
C VAL A 92 -7.07 -2.76 -15.33
N GLN A 93 -7.02 -4.00 -15.83
CA GLN A 93 -5.83 -4.55 -16.48
C GLN A 93 -5.38 -3.69 -17.67
N ARG A 94 -6.32 -3.28 -18.54
CA ARG A 94 -6.02 -2.36 -19.64
C ARG A 94 -5.51 -1.00 -19.16
N GLY A 95 -6.13 -0.43 -18.13
CA GLY A 95 -5.71 0.85 -17.58
C GLY A 95 -4.28 0.82 -17.01
N LEU A 96 -3.92 -0.26 -16.32
CA LEU A 96 -2.59 -0.47 -15.74
C LEU A 96 -1.49 -0.74 -16.77
N ALA A 97 -1.86 -0.97 -18.02
CA ALA A 97 -0.93 -1.11 -19.14
C ALA A 97 -0.55 0.23 -19.78
N VAL A 98 -1.18 1.34 -19.37
CA VAL A 98 -1.03 2.67 -20.00
C VAL A 98 -0.36 3.67 -19.03
N PRO A 99 0.61 4.49 -19.49
CA PRO A 99 1.23 4.49 -20.82
C PRO A 99 2.18 3.30 -21.06
N SER A 100 2.60 2.65 -19.98
CA SER A 100 3.40 1.43 -20.01
C SER A 100 2.99 0.52 -18.86
N PRO A 101 3.20 -0.81 -18.95
CA PRO A 101 2.85 -1.73 -17.89
C PRO A 101 3.42 -1.35 -16.52
N ALA A 102 2.58 -1.44 -15.50
CA ALA A 102 2.97 -1.23 -14.11
C ALA A 102 4.15 -2.15 -13.72
N ARG A 103 5.24 -1.53 -13.25
CA ARG A 103 6.48 -2.22 -12.85
C ARG A 103 6.47 -2.72 -11.41
N VAL A 104 5.61 -2.16 -10.57
CA VAL A 104 5.47 -2.51 -9.15
C VAL A 104 4.02 -2.88 -8.90
N SER A 105 3.80 -3.92 -8.09
CA SER A 105 2.49 -4.47 -7.76
C SER A 105 2.57 -5.19 -6.43
N ALA A 106 1.60 -4.98 -5.54
CA ALA A 106 1.50 -5.70 -4.27
C ALA A 106 1.16 -7.19 -4.49
N LEU A 107 0.56 -7.52 -5.64
CA LEU A 107 0.22 -8.89 -6.03
C LEU A 107 1.35 -9.64 -6.78
N LYS A 108 2.51 -9.00 -6.99
CA LYS A 108 3.66 -9.63 -7.66
C LYS A 108 4.82 -9.67 -6.68
N ALA A 109 5.55 -10.79 -6.65
CA ALA A 109 6.80 -10.85 -5.92
C ALA A 109 7.78 -9.82 -6.49
N GLN A 110 8.53 -9.16 -5.61
CA GLN A 110 9.72 -8.44 -6.03
C GLN A 110 10.89 -9.44 -6.03
N GLU A 111 11.73 -9.35 -7.04
CA GLU A 111 12.87 -10.24 -7.24
C GLU A 111 14.16 -9.42 -7.43
N GLY A 112 15.30 -10.08 -7.27
CA GLY A 112 16.64 -9.49 -7.46
C GLY A 112 16.87 -8.22 -6.63
N ASP A 113 17.54 -7.25 -7.24
CA ASP A 113 17.95 -6.00 -6.59
C ASP A 113 16.78 -5.20 -6.01
N ALA A 114 15.61 -5.27 -6.65
CA ALA A 114 14.42 -4.57 -6.16
C ALA A 114 13.96 -5.14 -4.82
N ALA A 115 13.98 -6.46 -4.66
CA ALA A 115 13.63 -7.13 -3.42
C ALA A 115 14.64 -6.80 -2.31
N ALA A 116 15.93 -6.92 -2.61
CA ALA A 116 17.01 -6.60 -1.67
C ALA A 116 16.92 -5.15 -1.17
N LYS A 117 16.73 -4.20 -2.09
CA LYS A 117 16.55 -2.78 -1.76
C LYS A 117 15.30 -2.55 -0.89
N THR A 118 14.18 -3.20 -1.20
CA THR A 118 12.97 -3.07 -0.38
C THR A 118 13.18 -3.63 1.03
N GLN A 119 13.91 -4.73 1.17
CA GLN A 119 14.23 -5.31 2.47
C GLN A 119 15.17 -4.43 3.30
N GLU A 120 16.18 -3.83 2.68
CA GLU A 120 17.07 -2.85 3.32
C GLU A 120 16.28 -1.62 3.81
N LEU A 121 15.46 -1.05 2.94
CA LEU A 121 14.60 0.08 3.30
C LEU A 121 13.63 -0.27 4.43
N LYS A 122 13.08 -1.49 4.43
CA LYS A 122 12.22 -1.96 5.50
C LYS A 122 12.94 -1.98 6.83
N LYS A 123 14.18 -2.48 6.88
CA LYS A 123 15.00 -2.47 8.11
C LYS A 123 15.18 -1.05 8.66
N LEU A 124 15.47 -0.08 7.80
CA LEU A 124 15.59 1.33 8.21
C LEU A 124 14.28 1.91 8.75
N VAL A 125 13.16 1.58 8.13
CA VAL A 125 11.83 1.99 8.61
C VAL A 125 11.51 1.34 9.95
N ASP A 126 11.79 0.05 10.12
CA ASP A 126 11.54 -0.68 11.36
C ASP A 126 12.40 -0.11 12.51
N GLN A 127 13.69 0.16 12.26
CA GLN A 127 14.57 0.84 13.22
C GLN A 127 14.05 2.23 13.60
N ALA A 128 13.57 3.00 12.62
CA ALA A 128 12.98 4.30 12.90
C ALA A 128 11.69 4.19 13.72
N LYS A 129 10.83 3.20 13.45
CA LYS A 129 9.63 2.96 14.25
C LYS A 129 9.98 2.62 15.69
N GLU A 130 10.99 1.77 15.90
CA GLU A 130 11.48 1.43 17.24
C GLU A 130 12.03 2.67 17.96
N GLN A 131 12.90 3.44 17.30
CA GLN A 131 13.49 4.66 17.84
C GLN A 131 12.44 5.66 18.34
N TYR A 132 11.33 5.82 17.61
CA TYR A 132 10.26 6.78 17.95
C TYR A 132 9.06 6.13 18.65
N GLY A 133 9.16 4.86 19.05
CA GLY A 133 8.12 4.16 19.80
C GLY A 133 6.80 3.98 19.04
N TYR A 134 6.83 3.92 17.71
CA TYR A 134 5.63 3.69 16.91
C TYR A 134 5.07 2.30 17.18
N LYS A 135 3.78 2.24 17.54
CA LYS A 135 3.01 1.01 17.67
C LYS A 135 1.84 1.08 16.71
N TYR A 136 1.76 0.12 15.79
CA TYR A 136 0.58 -0.01 14.95
C TYR A 136 -0.62 -0.30 15.85
N THR A 137 -1.69 0.47 15.69
CA THR A 137 -2.98 0.21 16.32
C THR A 137 -4.02 0.30 15.22
N SER A 138 -4.69 -0.83 14.94
CA SER A 138 -5.84 -0.79 14.05
C SER A 138 -6.95 0.00 14.74
N PRO A 139 -7.67 0.88 14.02
CA PRO A 139 -9.00 1.30 14.47
C PRO A 139 -9.96 0.12 14.52
#